data_AF-A0A0U3F6K5-F1
#
_entry.id   AF-A0A0U3F6K5-F1
#
_cell.length_a   1.000
_cell.length_b   1.000
_cell.length_c   1.000
_cell.angle_alpha   90.00
_cell.angle_beta   90.00
_cell.angle_gamma   90.00
#
_symmetry.space_group_name_H-M   'P 1'
#
loop_
_entity.id
_entity.type
_entity.pdbx_description
1 polymer ?
#
loop_
_entity_poly.entity_id
_entity_poly.type
_entity_poly.pdbx_seq_one_letter_code
_entity_poly.pdbx_strand_id
1 'polypeptide(L)'
;MNTRTVALLSIVLILLPLIPAYLLNFLAFVISSAIGFIIVIYIMISNKTWTDTKNKVVGTYFSGVFATGVVLGEFLELYSATREFAIAGLVFVLPFIVQFILLAKDILPKLVNKDLIYFSNGYLPMLIVIIIGALVGRMLTSFYSLIILYSGTIVVALLVFLYFRK
;
A
#
# COMPACT_ATOMS: atom_id res chain seq x y z
N MET A 1 -12.48 0.72 -13.24
CA MET A 1 -11.67 1.94 -13.47
C MET A 1 -10.72 1.71 -14.63
N ASN A 2 -10.49 2.74 -15.46
CA ASN A 2 -9.45 2.67 -16.50
C ASN A 2 -8.06 2.71 -15.84
N THR A 3 -7.09 2.02 -16.44
CA THR A 3 -5.67 1.99 -16.08
C THR A 3 -5.10 3.35 -15.72
N ARG A 4 -5.37 4.37 -16.53
CA ARG A 4 -4.84 5.73 -16.31
C ARG A 4 -5.34 6.31 -15.00
N THR A 5 -6.62 6.10 -14.69
CA THR A 5 -7.25 6.56 -13.44
C THR A 5 -6.66 5.83 -12.23
N VAL A 6 -6.42 4.52 -12.34
CA VAL A 6 -5.78 3.73 -11.27
C VAL A 6 -4.37 4.26 -11.00
N ALA A 7 -3.55 4.44 -12.04
CA ALA A 7 -2.19 4.93 -11.90
C ALA A 7 -2.14 6.34 -11.29
N LEU A 8 -2.99 7.26 -11.77
CA LEU A 8 -3.08 8.62 -11.23
C LEU A 8 -3.49 8.62 -9.75
N LEU A 9 -4.51 7.85 -9.39
CA LEU A 9 -4.92 7.74 -7.99
C LEU A 9 -3.83 7.12 -7.12
N SER A 10 -3.12 6.12 -7.61
CA SER A 10 -2.01 5.52 -6.88
C SER A 10 -0.88 6.53 -6.63
N ILE A 11 -0.52 7.33 -7.63
CA ILE A 11 0.48 8.39 -7.47
C ILE A 11 -0.01 9.42 -6.44
N VAL A 12 -1.26 9.88 -6.54
CA VAL A 12 -1.83 10.86 -5.61
C VAL A 12 -1.83 10.31 -4.17
N LEU A 13 -2.25 9.07 -3.97
CA LEU A 13 -2.31 8.44 -2.64
C LEU A 13 -0.92 8.25 -2.02
N ILE A 14 0.14 8.10 -2.82
CA ILE A 14 1.52 8.07 -2.32
C ILE A 14 1.98 9.50 -1.99
N LEU A 15 1.77 10.45 -2.90
CA LEU A 15 2.33 11.80 -2.77
C LEU A 15 1.68 12.63 -1.66
N LEU A 16 0.39 12.40 -1.37
CA LEU A 16 -0.35 13.11 -0.32
C LEU A 16 0.38 13.07 1.04
N PRO A 17 0.68 11.90 1.62
CA PRO A 17 1.47 11.82 2.85
C PRO A 17 2.96 12.10 2.63
N LEU A 18 3.53 11.70 1.47
CA LEU A 18 4.97 11.75 1.26
C LEU A 18 5.52 13.18 1.16
N ILE A 19 4.86 14.08 0.41
CA ILE A 19 5.38 15.43 0.17
C ILE A 19 5.46 16.25 1.48
N PRO A 20 4.41 16.29 2.33
CA PRO A 20 4.48 17.04 3.57
C PRO A 20 5.50 16.48 4.55
N ALA A 21 5.67 15.16 4.59
CA ALA A 21 6.70 14.51 5.40
C ALA A 21 8.13 14.77 4.89
N TYR A 22 8.30 14.90 3.57
CA TYR A 22 9.58 15.35 3.01
C TYR A 22 9.91 16.80 3.44
N LEU A 23 8.88 17.63 3.67
CA LEU A 23 9.00 19.03 4.06
C LEU A 23 9.07 19.24 5.59
N LEU A 24 9.13 18.18 6.39
CA LEU A 24 9.20 18.27 7.86
C LEU A 24 7.97 18.97 8.48
N ASN A 25 6.79 18.84 7.85
CA ASN A 25 5.58 19.54 8.27
C ASN A 25 4.50 18.56 8.75
N PHE A 26 4.47 18.35 10.06
CA PHE A 26 3.55 17.41 10.71
C PHE A 26 2.07 17.75 10.49
N LEU A 27 1.68 19.02 10.62
CA LEU A 27 0.28 19.41 10.45
C LEU A 27 -0.19 19.14 9.01
N ALA A 28 0.64 19.50 8.03
CA ALA A 28 0.36 19.24 6.62
C ALA A 28 0.32 17.73 6.32
N PHE A 29 1.19 16.93 6.95
CA PHE A 29 1.16 15.47 6.85
C PHE A 29 -0.14 14.88 7.38
N VAL A 30 -0.62 15.31 8.54
CA VAL A 30 -1.87 14.82 9.12
C VAL A 30 -3.06 15.17 8.22
N ILE A 31 -3.13 16.41 7.72
CA ILE A 31 -4.24 16.87 6.88
C ILE A 31 -4.24 16.14 5.53
N SER A 32 -3.09 16.06 4.86
CA SER A 32 -3.00 15.40 3.55
C SER A 32 -3.25 13.89 3.65
N SER A 33 -2.76 13.26 4.72
CA SER A 33 -3.02 11.85 5.01
C SER A 33 -4.50 11.62 5.32
N ALA A 34 -5.17 12.51 6.05
CA ALA A 34 -6.60 12.42 6.26
C ALA A 34 -7.40 12.50 4.94
N ILE A 35 -6.98 13.34 3.99
CA ILE A 35 -7.56 13.37 2.64
C ILE A 35 -7.36 12.03 1.93
N GLY A 36 -6.14 11.50 1.94
CA GLY A 36 -5.83 10.19 1.34
C GLY A 36 -6.64 9.06 1.97
N PHE A 37 -6.79 9.08 3.29
CA PHE A 37 -7.61 8.14 4.05
C PHE A 37 -9.08 8.21 3.62
N ILE A 38 -9.67 9.40 3.50
CA ILE A 38 -11.04 9.58 3.02
C ILE A 38 -11.22 9.01 1.61
N ILE A 39 -10.26 9.23 0.72
CA ILE A 39 -10.29 8.66 -0.64
C ILE A 39 -10.29 7.14 -0.59
N VAL A 40 -9.42 6.53 0.24
CA VAL A 40 -9.37 5.07 0.42
C VAL A 40 -10.69 4.52 0.96
N ILE A 41 -11.26 5.15 1.99
CA ILE A 41 -12.55 4.76 2.55
C ILE A 41 -13.67 4.88 1.50
N TYR A 42 -13.68 5.95 0.72
CA TYR A 42 -14.62 6.11 -0.40
C TYR A 42 -14.50 4.96 -1.41
N ILE A 43 -13.27 4.65 -1.86
CA ILE A 43 -13.03 3.52 -2.76
C ILE A 43 -13.52 2.20 -2.15
N MET A 44 -13.25 1.99 -0.86
CA MET A 44 -13.66 0.78 -0.15
C MET A 44 -15.18 0.61 -0.12
N ILE A 45 -15.91 1.69 0.12
CA ILE A 45 -17.37 1.71 0.18
C ILE A 45 -17.97 1.55 -1.23
N SER A 46 -17.50 2.35 -2.19
CA SER A 46 -18.03 2.35 -3.56
C SER A 46 -17.83 1.00 -4.26
N ASN A 47 -16.74 0.29 -3.98
CA ASN A 47 -16.46 -1.02 -4.57
C ASN A 47 -16.90 -2.20 -3.68
N LYS A 48 -17.55 -1.95 -2.54
CA LYS A 48 -17.96 -2.97 -1.56
C LYS A 48 -16.85 -4.00 -1.31
N THR A 49 -15.69 -3.49 -0.94
CA THR A 49 -14.43 -4.25 -0.89
C THR A 49 -14.41 -5.41 0.11
N TRP A 50 -15.47 -5.60 0.90
CA TRP A 50 -15.63 -6.71 1.85
C TRP A 50 -16.43 -7.91 1.29
N THR A 51 -17.07 -7.81 0.12
CA THR A 51 -17.95 -8.88 -0.40
C THR A 51 -17.17 -9.99 -1.08
N ASP A 52 -16.63 -9.69 -2.26
CA ASP A 52 -16.04 -10.67 -3.16
C ASP A 52 -14.52 -10.56 -3.17
N THR A 53 -13.82 -11.68 -3.41
CA THR A 53 -12.35 -11.70 -3.41
C THR A 53 -11.76 -10.69 -4.40
N LYS A 54 -12.38 -10.48 -5.56
CA LYS A 54 -11.96 -9.46 -6.54
C LYS A 54 -12.04 -8.04 -5.95
N ASN A 55 -13.10 -7.72 -5.21
CA ASN A 55 -13.28 -6.41 -4.59
C ASN A 55 -12.34 -6.24 -3.37
N LYS A 56 -12.09 -7.32 -2.63
CA LYS A 56 -11.08 -7.36 -1.56
C LYS A 56 -9.68 -7.07 -2.08
N VAL A 57 -9.32 -7.58 -3.27
CA VAL A 57 -8.04 -7.23 -3.93
C VAL A 57 -7.98 -5.75 -4.26
N VAL A 58 -9.06 -5.16 -4.80
CA VAL A 58 -9.12 -3.72 -5.09
C VAL A 58 -8.96 -2.89 -3.80
N GLY A 59 -9.68 -3.27 -2.73
CA GLY A 59 -9.57 -2.61 -1.43
C GLY A 59 -8.16 -2.69 -0.85
N THR A 60 -7.56 -3.88 -0.88
CA THR A 60 -6.19 -4.10 -0.39
C THR A 60 -5.17 -3.33 -1.23
N TYR A 61 -5.37 -3.23 -2.55
CA TYR A 61 -4.49 -2.46 -3.43
C TYR A 61 -4.48 -0.97 -3.07
N PHE A 62 -5.63 -0.30 -3.07
CA PHE A 62 -5.67 1.15 -2.85
C PHE A 62 -5.29 1.53 -1.42
N SER A 63 -5.73 0.76 -0.42
CA SER A 63 -5.32 0.96 0.96
C SER A 63 -3.82 0.69 1.16
N GLY A 64 -3.26 -0.32 0.49
CA GLY A 64 -1.83 -0.63 0.54
C GLY A 64 -0.96 0.42 -0.15
N VAL A 65 -1.41 0.97 -1.27
CA VAL A 65 -0.71 2.09 -1.94
C VAL A 65 -0.68 3.33 -1.04
N PHE A 66 -1.81 3.68 -0.44
CA PHE A 66 -1.87 4.78 0.52
C PHE A 66 -0.98 4.52 1.76
N ALA A 67 -1.06 3.32 2.34
CA ALA A 67 -0.23 2.91 3.47
C ALA A 67 1.27 2.99 3.13
N THR A 68 1.66 2.65 1.91
CA THR A 68 3.04 2.81 1.43
C THR A 68 3.46 4.27 1.44
N GLY A 69 2.62 5.19 0.98
CA GLY A 69 2.88 6.63 1.05
C GLY A 69 3.06 7.12 2.49
N VAL A 70 2.19 6.71 3.40
CA VAL A 70 2.25 7.06 4.84
C VAL A 70 3.55 6.58 5.45
N VAL A 71 3.88 5.30 5.27
CA VAL A 71 5.10 4.69 5.81
C VAL A 71 6.35 5.34 5.21
N LEU A 72 6.40 5.58 3.90
CA LEU A 72 7.52 6.31 3.29
C LEU A 72 7.65 7.74 3.84
N GLY A 73 6.54 8.41 4.12
CA GLY A 73 6.55 9.70 4.80
C GLY A 73 7.17 9.62 6.21
N GLU A 74 6.72 8.67 7.03
CA GLU A 74 7.32 8.41 8.35
C GLU A 74 8.82 8.11 8.26
N PHE A 75 9.25 7.36 7.24
CA PHE A 75 10.66 7.06 6.98
C PHE A 75 11.49 8.32 6.70
N LEU A 76 10.94 9.34 6.03
CA LEU A 76 11.67 10.59 5.76
C LEU A 76 11.85 11.45 7.00
N GLU A 77 10.95 11.32 7.98
CA GLU A 77 10.91 12.07 9.23
C GLU A 77 11.68 11.38 10.37
N LEU A 78 12.41 10.30 10.06
CA LEU A 78 13.19 9.52 11.03
C LEU A 78 14.18 10.35 11.87
N TYR A 79 14.55 11.53 11.38
CA TYR A 79 15.57 12.39 11.97
C TYR A 79 15.02 13.64 12.70
N SER A 80 13.71 13.89 12.67
CA SER A 80 13.09 15.15 13.14
C SER A 80 12.08 14.93 14.28
N ALA A 81 11.02 14.16 14.06
CA ALA A 81 9.86 14.04 14.95
C ALA A 81 9.17 12.66 14.85
N THR A 82 9.96 11.59 14.89
CA THR A 82 9.54 10.19 14.67
C THR A 82 8.27 9.73 15.38
N ARG A 83 8.07 10.13 16.65
CA ARG A 83 6.98 9.58 17.46
C ARG A 83 5.60 10.06 17.03
N GLU A 84 5.46 11.34 16.66
CA GLU A 84 4.17 11.94 16.32
C GLU A 84 3.68 11.44 14.96
N PHE A 85 4.58 11.39 13.97
CA PHE A 85 4.31 10.83 12.65
C PHE A 85 3.90 9.35 12.74
N ALA A 86 4.62 8.54 13.53
CA ALA A 86 4.31 7.12 13.70
C ALA A 86 2.94 6.88 14.36
N ILE A 87 2.56 7.68 15.36
CA ILE A 87 1.23 7.56 15.99
C ILE A 87 0.14 7.88 14.95
N ALA A 88 0.32 8.95 14.18
CA ALA A 88 -0.64 9.35 13.16
C ALA A 88 -0.72 8.32 12.03
N GLY A 89 0.40 7.82 11.52
CA GLY A 89 0.38 6.88 10.41
C GLY A 89 -0.11 5.48 10.79
N LEU A 90 0.04 5.04 12.04
CA LEU A 90 -0.65 3.84 12.53
C LEU A 90 -2.17 3.91 12.30
N VAL A 91 -2.79 5.06 12.55
CA VAL A 91 -4.22 5.28 12.31
C VAL A 91 -4.52 5.20 10.81
N PHE A 92 -3.69 5.82 9.98
CA PHE A 92 -3.91 5.88 8.54
C PHE A 92 -3.69 4.54 7.82
N VAL A 93 -2.90 3.63 8.39
CA VAL A 93 -2.65 2.29 7.83
C VAL A 93 -3.72 1.26 8.21
N LEU A 94 -4.59 1.56 9.19
CA LEU A 94 -5.66 0.64 9.62
C LEU A 94 -6.54 0.06 8.49
N PRO A 95 -7.00 0.83 7.48
CA PRO A 95 -7.80 0.29 6.39
C PRO A 95 -7.07 -0.79 5.60
N PHE A 96 -5.75 -0.65 5.44
CA PHE A 96 -4.93 -1.66 4.78
C PHE A 96 -4.86 -2.93 5.60
N ILE A 97 -4.65 -2.84 6.92
CA ILE A 97 -4.60 -4.01 7.81
C ILE A 97 -5.92 -4.78 7.73
N VAL A 98 -7.06 -4.09 7.80
CA VAL A 98 -8.38 -4.72 7.71
C VAL A 98 -8.58 -5.40 6.36
N GLN A 99 -8.30 -4.72 5.26
CA GLN A 99 -8.45 -5.27 3.90
C GLN A 99 -7.52 -6.48 3.67
N PHE A 100 -6.28 -6.37 4.14
CA PHE A 100 -5.31 -7.44 4.04
C PHE A 100 -5.78 -8.69 4.78
N ILE A 101 -6.31 -8.56 6.00
CA ILE A 101 -6.86 -9.69 6.76
C ILE A 101 -8.06 -10.32 6.01
N LEU A 102 -8.99 -9.50 5.50
CA LEU A 102 -10.15 -9.99 4.76
C LEU A 102 -9.74 -10.75 3.48
N LEU A 103 -8.74 -10.25 2.77
CA LEU A 103 -8.21 -10.88 1.56
C LEU A 103 -7.43 -12.16 1.89
N ALA A 104 -6.56 -12.10 2.90
CA ALA A 104 -5.73 -13.23 3.32
C ALA A 104 -6.61 -14.42 3.76
N LYS A 105 -7.73 -14.16 4.45
CA LYS A 105 -8.69 -15.19 4.85
C LYS A 105 -9.25 -15.98 3.64
N ASP A 106 -9.45 -15.33 2.50
CA ASP A 106 -9.99 -15.96 1.29
C ASP A 106 -8.90 -16.73 0.51
N ILE A 107 -7.66 -16.24 0.55
CA ILE A 107 -6.56 -16.70 -0.31
C ILE A 107 -5.66 -17.74 0.38
N LEU A 108 -5.36 -17.58 1.67
CA LEU A 108 -4.54 -18.52 2.44
C LEU A 108 -4.99 -19.98 2.32
N PRO A 109 -6.28 -20.31 2.36
CA PRO A 109 -6.74 -21.69 2.18
C PRO A 109 -6.54 -22.24 0.77
N LYS A 110 -6.33 -21.37 -0.23
CA LYS A 110 -6.31 -21.71 -1.66
C LYS A 110 -4.92 -21.55 -2.30
N LEU A 111 -3.91 -21.13 -1.54
CA LEU A 111 -2.56 -20.77 -1.97
C LEU A 111 -1.74 -21.91 -2.62
N VAL A 112 -2.33 -23.10 -2.77
CA VAL A 112 -1.72 -24.28 -3.41
C VAL A 112 -1.95 -24.31 -4.93
N ASN A 113 -2.87 -23.50 -5.49
CA ASN A 113 -3.21 -23.57 -6.93
C ASN A 113 -2.56 -22.45 -7.78
N LYS A 114 -1.88 -22.83 -8.87
CA LYS A 114 -1.16 -21.93 -9.80
C LYS A 114 -2.06 -20.93 -10.54
N ASP A 115 -3.36 -21.24 -10.68
CA ASP A 115 -4.32 -20.37 -11.36
C ASP A 115 -4.58 -19.04 -10.61
N LEU A 116 -4.27 -18.99 -9.31
CA LEU A 116 -4.40 -17.77 -8.51
C LEU A 116 -3.43 -16.66 -8.95
N ILE A 117 -2.31 -16.96 -9.59
CA ILE A 117 -1.31 -15.94 -9.96
C ILE A 117 -1.86 -15.02 -11.07
N TYR A 118 -2.77 -15.53 -11.91
CA TYR A 118 -3.51 -14.75 -12.90
C TYR A 118 -4.82 -14.17 -12.35
N PHE A 119 -5.23 -14.58 -11.15
CA PHE A 119 -6.46 -14.13 -10.51
C PHE A 119 -6.35 -12.65 -10.16
N SER A 120 -7.41 -11.91 -10.48
CA SER A 120 -7.47 -10.45 -10.29
C SER A 120 -6.46 -9.64 -11.12
N ASN A 121 -6.18 -10.03 -12.36
CA ASN A 121 -5.50 -9.18 -13.36
C ASN A 121 -4.16 -8.57 -12.89
N GLY A 122 -3.29 -9.40 -12.30
CA GLY A 122 -1.94 -9.02 -11.85
C GLY A 122 -1.87 -8.30 -10.50
N TYR A 123 -2.99 -7.87 -9.91
CA TYR A 123 -2.99 -7.20 -8.61
C TYR A 123 -2.58 -8.11 -7.45
N LEU A 124 -2.94 -9.40 -7.50
CA LEU A 124 -2.56 -10.36 -6.46
C LEU A 124 -1.05 -10.64 -6.41
N PRO A 125 -0.38 -11.01 -7.52
CA PRO A 125 1.07 -11.25 -7.48
C PRO A 125 1.86 -9.98 -7.14
N MET A 126 1.39 -8.79 -7.56
CA MET A 126 1.95 -7.51 -7.10
C MET A 126 1.92 -7.38 -5.57
N LEU A 127 0.77 -7.70 -4.95
CA LEU A 127 0.59 -7.63 -3.50
C LEU A 127 1.56 -8.58 -2.77
N ILE A 128 1.73 -9.80 -3.30
CA ILE A 128 2.66 -10.79 -2.74
C ILE A 128 4.10 -10.24 -2.72
N VAL A 129 4.54 -9.62 -3.82
CA VAL A 129 5.88 -9.00 -3.88
C VAL A 129 6.04 -7.92 -2.82
N ILE A 130 5.05 -7.04 -2.65
CA ILE A 130 5.07 -5.97 -1.64
C ILE A 130 5.18 -6.55 -0.22
N ILE A 131 4.41 -7.61 0.08
CA ILE A 131 4.44 -8.26 1.40
C ILE A 131 5.80 -8.91 1.65
N ILE A 132 6.36 -9.61 0.66
CA ILE A 132 7.67 -10.23 0.78
C ILE A 132 8.73 -9.17 1.04
N GLY A 133 8.75 -8.07 0.28
CA GLY A 133 9.70 -6.98 0.51
C GLY A 133 9.53 -6.32 1.89
N ALA A 134 8.29 -6.19 2.37
CA ALA A 134 8.03 -5.71 3.74
C ALA A 134 8.59 -6.65 4.81
N LEU A 135 8.39 -7.96 4.65
CA LEU A 135 8.90 -8.99 5.58
C LEU A 135 10.43 -9.06 5.57
N VAL A 136 11.05 -9.02 4.39
CA VAL A 136 12.52 -9.00 4.24
C VAL A 136 13.09 -7.71 4.82
N GLY A 137 12.42 -6.57 4.62
CA GLY A 137 12.85 -5.28 5.17
C GLY A 137 12.93 -5.29 6.69
N ARG A 138 12.03 -5.99 7.37
CA ARG A 138 12.08 -6.14 8.83
C ARG A 138 13.37 -6.81 9.34
N MET A 139 14.07 -7.56 8.49
CA MET A 139 15.34 -8.23 8.85
C MET A 139 16.57 -7.35 8.61
N LEU A 140 16.41 -6.18 7.99
CA LEU A 140 17.50 -5.25 7.70
C LEU A 140 17.53 -4.13 8.73
N THR A 141 18.74 -3.86 9.26
CA THR A 141 18.98 -2.76 10.21
C THR A 141 19.56 -1.51 9.54
N SER A 142 20.12 -1.66 8.33
CA SER A 142 20.73 -0.56 7.59
C SER A 142 19.70 0.23 6.79
N PHE A 143 19.68 1.54 7.02
CA PHE A 143 18.82 2.51 6.33
C PHE A 143 18.96 2.46 4.80
N TYR A 144 20.19 2.44 4.29
CA TYR A 144 20.44 2.39 2.84
C TYR A 144 19.92 1.09 2.21
N SER A 145 20.01 -0.02 2.96
CA SER A 145 19.52 -1.31 2.51
C SER A 145 17.98 -1.35 2.48
N LEU A 146 17.31 -0.68 3.42
CA LEU A 146 15.85 -0.53 3.43
C LEU A 146 15.35 0.28 2.24
N ILE A 147 16.00 1.41 1.90
CA ILE A 147 15.63 2.24 0.74
C ILE A 147 15.72 1.43 -0.56
N ILE A 148 16.86 0.75 -0.78
CA ILE A 148 17.08 -0.06 -1.98
C ILE A 148 16.07 -1.20 -2.04
N LEU A 149 15.82 -1.87 -0.90
CA LEU A 149 14.87 -2.97 -0.84
C LEU A 149 13.44 -2.49 -1.14
N TYR A 150 12.95 -1.45 -0.49
CA TYR A 150 11.56 -0.99 -0.68
C TYR A 150 11.34 -0.40 -2.07
N SER A 151 12.27 0.41 -2.57
CA SER A 151 12.20 0.93 -3.95
C SER A 151 12.25 -0.19 -4.98
N GLY A 152 13.19 -1.14 -4.85
CA GLY A 152 13.28 -2.31 -5.70
C GLY A 152 12.04 -3.21 -5.63
N THR A 153 11.49 -3.40 -4.43
CA THR A 153 10.24 -4.17 -4.22
C THR A 153 9.08 -3.50 -4.94
N ILE A 154 8.94 -2.18 -4.86
CA ILE A 154 7.88 -1.43 -5.57
C ILE A 154 8.04 -1.59 -7.09
N VAL A 155 9.26 -1.43 -7.61
CA VAL A 155 9.54 -1.60 -9.05
C VAL A 155 9.19 -3.02 -9.51
N VAL A 156 9.65 -4.04 -8.78
CA VAL A 156 9.35 -5.44 -9.11
C VAL A 156 7.86 -5.72 -8.98
N ALA A 157 7.18 -5.18 -7.97
CA ALA A 157 5.74 -5.33 -7.80
C ALA A 157 4.97 -4.73 -8.98
N LEU A 158 5.37 -3.56 -9.48
CA LEU A 158 4.80 -2.95 -10.68
C LEU A 158 5.08 -3.75 -11.96
N LEU A 159 6.29 -4.30 -12.11
CA LEU A 159 6.62 -5.16 -13.25
C LEU A 159 5.82 -6.45 -13.23
N VAL A 160 5.69 -7.08 -12.06
CA VAL A 160 4.88 -8.28 -11.85
C VAL A 160 3.40 -8.00 -12.10
N PHE A 161 2.89 -6.86 -11.65
CA PHE A 161 1.55 -6.39 -11.98
C PHE A 161 1.34 -6.34 -13.50
N LEU A 162 2.23 -5.65 -14.22
CA LEU A 162 2.14 -5.48 -15.67
C LEU A 162 2.26 -6.81 -16.43
N TYR A 163 3.11 -7.72 -15.96
CA TYR A 163 3.32 -9.02 -16.58
C TYR A 163 2.10 -9.94 -16.49
N PHE A 164 1.46 -10.03 -15.32
CA PHE A 164 0.29 -10.87 -15.12
C PHE A 164 -1.04 -10.21 -15.52
N ARG A 165 -0.94 -9.04 -16.15
CA ARG A 165 -2.07 -8.27 -16.61
C ARG A 165 -2.60 -8.82 -17.94
N LYS A 166 -3.91 -9.07 -18.01
CA LYS A 166 -4.69 -9.34 -19.23
C LYS A 166 -5.64 -8.18 -19.52
#